data_AF-A0A8K0K5D7-F1
#
_entry.id   AF-A0A8K0K5D7-F1
#
_cell.length_a   1.000
_cell.length_b   1.000
_cell.length_c   1.000
_cell.angle_alpha   90.00
_cell.angle_beta   90.00
_cell.angle_gamma   90.00
#
_symmetry.space_group_name_H-M   'P 1'
#
loop_
_entity.id
_entity.type
_entity.pdbx_description
1 polymer ?
#
loop_
_entity_poly.entity_id
_entity_poly.type
_entity_poly.pdbx_seq_one_letter_code
_entity_poly.pdbx_strand_id
1 'polypeptide(L)'
;VPEHLCRGHKPRYQEPCNTQDCPRWYPGDWTGCSVSCGEGLQTRLVLCRDARGQQSNLCEDSAKPVATQACRTGIPCPTHRHRYGFGGLTPSRTGHDLEEGQEGEGTPDFYPGSDLSSLPLVHQPYPHSQSPPPPPAVAEPLVAEQVVPSEPTQNDS
;
A
#
# COMPACT_ATOMS: atom_id res chain seq x y z
N VAL A 1 27.25 14.43 -56.82
CA VAL A 1 27.38 15.91 -56.76
C VAL A 1 28.32 16.25 -55.63
N PRO A 2 29.44 16.93 -55.86
CA PRO A 2 30.36 17.33 -54.81
C PRO A 2 29.79 18.45 -53.91
N GLU A 3 30.15 18.45 -52.63
CA GLU A 3 29.52 19.22 -51.54
C GLU A 3 29.55 20.76 -51.71
N HIS A 4 30.48 21.28 -52.51
CA HIS A 4 30.62 22.71 -52.81
C HIS A 4 29.58 23.25 -53.81
N LEU A 5 28.82 22.37 -54.47
CA LEU A 5 27.73 22.76 -55.38
C LEU A 5 26.38 22.89 -54.67
N CYS A 6 26.29 22.48 -53.41
CA CYS A 6 25.10 22.60 -52.58
C CYS A 6 25.06 23.97 -51.90
N ARG A 7 24.54 25.00 -52.57
CA ARG A 7 24.27 26.34 -51.99
C ARG A 7 22.95 26.40 -51.20
N GLY A 8 22.72 25.44 -50.31
CA GLY A 8 21.51 25.35 -49.50
C GLY A 8 21.84 25.17 -48.02
N HIS A 9 20.96 25.65 -47.13
CA HIS A 9 21.09 25.39 -45.70
C HIS A 9 20.99 23.89 -45.46
N LYS A 10 22.03 23.29 -44.86
CA LYS A 10 22.05 21.87 -44.53
C LYS A 10 20.84 21.54 -43.65
N PRO A 11 19.96 20.60 -44.06
CA PRO A 11 18.83 20.22 -43.21
C PRO A 11 19.35 19.62 -41.91
N ARG A 12 18.54 19.73 -40.85
CA ARG A 12 18.87 19.01 -39.61
C ARG A 12 18.85 17.52 -39.91
N TYR A 13 19.97 16.87 -39.63
CA TYR A 13 20.11 15.42 -39.80
C TYR A 13 19.59 14.64 -38.58
N GLN A 14 19.24 15.34 -37.50
CA GLN A 14 18.79 14.75 -36.24
C GLN A 14 17.60 15.52 -35.69
N GLU A 15 16.63 14.77 -35.17
CA GLU A 15 15.45 15.29 -34.48
C GLU A 15 15.41 14.76 -33.04
N PRO A 16 14.94 15.58 -32.07
CA PRO A 16 14.79 15.13 -30.70
C PRO A 16 13.64 14.12 -30.59
N CYS A 17 13.88 13.00 -29.91
CA CYS A 17 12.88 12.00 -29.58
C CYS A 17 12.51 12.06 -28.09
N ASN A 18 11.36 11.47 -27.73
CA ASN A 18 10.89 11.35 -26.33
C ASN A 18 10.84 12.69 -25.57
N THR A 19 10.46 13.77 -26.23
CA THR A 19 10.32 15.10 -25.62
C THR A 19 9.14 15.23 -24.66
N GLN A 20 8.43 14.12 -24.40
CA GLN A 20 7.29 14.07 -23.49
C GLN A 20 7.79 13.80 -22.07
N ASP A 21 7.10 14.34 -21.08
CA ASP A 21 7.40 14.02 -19.69
C ASP A 21 7.26 12.53 -19.42
N CYS A 22 8.17 12.02 -18.60
CA CYS A 22 8.10 10.63 -18.15
C CYS A 22 6.87 10.42 -17.25
N PRO A 23 6.23 9.24 -17.34
CA PRO A 23 5.14 8.87 -16.44
C PRO A 23 5.66 8.82 -15.00
N ARG A 24 4.82 9.24 -14.05
CA ARG A 24 5.17 9.36 -12.63
C ARG A 24 4.14 8.71 -11.72
N TRP A 25 4.58 8.34 -10.52
CA TRP A 25 3.72 7.84 -9.46
C TRP A 25 3.00 8.99 -8.75
N TYR A 26 1.71 8.80 -8.53
CA TYR A 26 0.84 9.72 -7.82
C TYR A 26 0.20 8.97 -6.65
N PRO A 27 0.70 9.19 -5.41
CA PRO A 27 0.06 8.66 -4.22
C PRO A 27 -1.21 9.48 -3.92
N GLY A 28 -2.32 8.80 -3.68
CA GLY A 28 -3.52 9.39 -3.11
C GLY A 28 -3.42 9.49 -1.59
N ASP A 29 -4.52 9.93 -0.99
CA ASP A 29 -4.64 10.07 0.45
C ASP A 29 -4.66 8.72 1.17
N TRP A 30 -4.19 8.75 2.41
CA TRP A 30 -4.30 7.60 3.31
C TRP A 30 -5.74 7.41 3.77
N THR A 31 -6.18 6.17 3.80
CA THR A 31 -7.42 5.75 4.44
C THR A 31 -7.31 5.91 5.96
N GLY A 32 -8.45 5.85 6.64
CA GLY A 32 -8.46 5.76 8.09
C GLY A 32 -7.71 4.53 8.59
N CYS A 33 -7.23 4.60 9.84
CA CYS A 33 -6.57 3.47 10.48
C CYS A 33 -7.54 2.27 10.55
N SER A 34 -7.04 1.07 10.25
CA SER A 34 -7.83 -0.17 10.23
C SER A 34 -8.43 -0.53 11.60
N VAL A 35 -7.89 0.05 12.66
CA VAL A 35 -8.31 -0.15 14.05
C VAL A 35 -8.76 1.19 14.64
N SER A 36 -9.64 1.12 15.63
CA SER A 36 -10.02 2.29 16.44
C SER A 36 -9.13 2.47 17.68
N CYS A 37 -8.33 1.46 18.05
CA CYS A 37 -7.45 1.48 19.21
C CYS A 37 -6.09 0.85 18.89
N GLY A 38 -5.04 1.30 19.54
CA GLY A 38 -3.69 0.75 19.44
C GLY A 38 -3.01 1.06 18.11
N GLU A 39 -2.34 0.05 17.57
CA GLU A 39 -1.63 0.09 16.29
C GLU A 39 -2.42 -0.68 15.25
N GLY A 40 -2.51 -0.12 14.05
CA GLY A 40 -3.13 -0.77 12.90
C GLY A 40 -2.44 -0.39 11.61
N LEU A 41 -3.16 -0.53 10.51
CA LEU A 41 -2.67 -0.25 9.17
C LEU A 41 -3.58 0.77 8.49
N GLN A 42 -2.98 1.63 7.68
CA GLN A 42 -3.68 2.52 6.76
C GLN A 42 -3.17 2.25 5.36
N THR A 43 -4.04 2.42 4.37
CA THR A 43 -3.77 2.11 2.97
C THR A 43 -4.02 3.34 2.11
N ARG A 44 -3.32 3.49 0.99
CA ARG A 44 -3.60 4.53 0.01
C ARG A 44 -3.55 3.97 -1.40
N LEU A 45 -4.26 4.63 -2.30
CA LEU A 45 -4.15 4.34 -3.72
C LEU A 45 -2.84 4.93 -4.27
N VAL A 46 -2.16 4.20 -5.13
CA VAL A 46 -0.96 4.68 -5.83
C VAL A 46 -1.16 4.44 -7.32
N LEU A 47 -1.25 5.52 -8.10
CA LEU A 47 -1.51 5.48 -9.54
C LEU A 47 -0.28 5.91 -10.33
N CYS A 48 0.06 5.17 -11.37
CA CYS A 48 1.02 5.63 -12.36
C CYS A 48 0.26 6.39 -13.45
N ARG A 49 0.69 7.62 -13.77
CA ARG A 49 0.08 8.43 -14.83
C ARG A 49 1.12 9.00 -15.78
N ASP A 50 0.76 9.07 -17.05
CA ASP A 50 1.59 9.68 -18.11
C ASP A 50 1.48 11.21 -18.13
N ALA A 51 2.20 11.85 -19.07
CA ALA A 51 2.18 13.30 -19.27
C ALA A 51 0.79 13.86 -19.63
N ARG A 52 -0.14 13.00 -20.09
CA ARG A 52 -1.52 13.36 -20.44
C ARG A 52 -2.49 13.11 -19.29
N GLY A 53 -1.99 12.66 -18.13
CA GLY A 53 -2.78 12.31 -16.96
C GLY A 53 -3.51 10.97 -17.07
N GLN A 54 -3.25 10.17 -18.11
CA GLN A 54 -3.86 8.86 -18.29
C GLN A 54 -3.11 7.82 -17.47
N GLN A 55 -3.83 6.80 -17.00
CA GLN A 55 -3.20 5.70 -16.26
C GLN A 55 -2.21 4.97 -17.17
N SER A 56 -1.00 4.75 -16.65
CA SER A 56 0.10 4.11 -17.35
C SER A 56 0.70 3.01 -16.48
N ASN A 57 1.55 2.18 -17.07
CA ASN A 57 2.35 1.14 -16.42
C ASN A 57 3.85 1.32 -16.66
N LEU A 58 4.24 2.48 -17.21
CA LEU A 58 5.61 2.80 -17.62
C LEU A 58 6.40 3.55 -16.53
N CYS A 59 5.84 3.69 -15.33
CA CYS A 59 6.54 4.31 -14.21
C CYS A 59 7.62 3.38 -13.65
N GLU A 60 8.71 3.98 -13.19
CA GLU A 60 9.81 3.27 -12.54
C GLU A 60 9.37 2.61 -11.23
N ASP A 61 9.43 1.28 -11.13
CA ASP A 61 9.00 0.54 -9.93
C ASP A 61 9.80 0.91 -8.68
N SER A 62 11.08 1.26 -8.84
CA SER A 62 11.97 1.71 -7.75
C SER A 62 11.46 3.00 -7.09
N ALA A 63 10.72 3.83 -7.82
CA ALA A 63 10.14 5.07 -7.34
C ALA A 63 8.70 4.88 -6.80
N LYS A 64 8.18 3.65 -6.75
CA LYS A 64 6.80 3.39 -6.32
C LYS A 64 6.63 3.68 -4.84
N PRO A 65 5.75 4.63 -4.46
CA PRO A 65 5.52 4.94 -3.06
C PRO A 65 4.76 3.80 -2.35
N VAL A 66 4.97 3.67 -1.04
CA VAL A 66 4.33 2.61 -0.24
C VAL A 66 2.82 2.77 -0.24
N ALA A 67 2.08 1.69 -0.50
CA ALA A 67 0.62 1.68 -0.53
C ALA A 67 -0.01 1.37 0.84
N THR A 68 0.76 0.81 1.77
CA THR A 68 0.31 0.43 3.11
C THR A 68 1.35 0.88 4.12
N GLN A 69 0.92 1.45 5.24
CA GLN A 69 1.80 1.80 6.35
C GLN A 69 1.12 1.59 7.71
N ALA A 70 1.93 1.49 8.76
CA ALA A 70 1.43 1.44 10.12
C ALA A 70 0.79 2.79 10.52
N CYS A 71 -0.23 2.72 11.35
CA CYS A 71 -0.86 3.86 12.01
C CYS A 71 -1.02 3.57 13.50
N ARG A 72 -0.98 4.61 14.32
CA ARG A 72 -1.23 4.54 15.75
C ARG A 72 -2.36 5.49 16.09
N THR A 73 -3.45 4.98 16.67
CA THR A 73 -4.63 5.80 16.96
C THR A 73 -4.48 6.62 18.25
N GLY A 74 -3.50 6.29 19.08
CA GLY A 74 -3.32 6.90 20.42
C GLY A 74 -4.37 6.46 21.44
N ILE A 75 -5.36 5.68 21.04
CA ILE A 75 -6.42 5.16 21.90
C ILE A 75 -5.96 3.78 22.42
N PRO A 76 -5.77 3.58 23.73
CA PRO A 76 -5.41 2.26 24.25
C PRO A 76 -6.54 1.26 24.00
N CYS A 77 -6.20 0.07 23.51
CA CYS A 77 -7.20 -0.98 23.36
C CYS A 77 -7.68 -1.48 24.72
N PRO A 78 -8.99 -1.74 24.90
CA PRO A 78 -9.49 -2.36 26.10
C PRO A 78 -8.87 -3.75 26.22
N THR A 79 -7.96 -3.92 27.17
CA THR A 79 -7.49 -5.25 27.53
C THR A 79 -8.68 -5.95 28.17
N HIS A 80 -9.31 -6.88 27.45
CA HIS A 80 -10.29 -7.75 28.09
C HIS A 80 -9.55 -8.58 29.15
N ARG A 81 -9.57 -8.11 30.40
CA ARG A 81 -9.40 -9.00 31.55
C ARG A 81 -10.66 -9.86 31.57
N HIS A 82 -10.65 -10.93 30.79
CA HIS A 82 -11.65 -11.97 30.90
C HIS A 82 -11.62 -12.47 32.34
N ARG A 83 -12.54 -11.97 33.17
CA ARG A 83 -13.00 -12.59 34.40
C ARG A 83 -14.04 -13.69 34.11
N TYR A 84 -14.08 -14.16 32.86
CA TYR A 84 -14.69 -15.44 32.52
C TYR A 84 -13.71 -16.52 32.95
N GLY A 85 -14.05 -17.19 34.06
CA GLY A 85 -13.24 -18.23 34.66
C GLY A 85 -12.92 -19.33 33.66
N PHE A 86 -11.67 -19.36 33.24
CA PHE A 86 -10.99 -20.63 33.06
C PHE A 86 -10.13 -20.80 34.30
N GLY A 87 -10.48 -21.79 35.13
CA GLY A 87 -9.68 -22.18 36.28
C GLY A 87 -8.22 -22.32 35.83
N GLY A 88 -7.31 -21.76 36.63
CA GLY A 88 -5.90 -21.97 36.44
C GLY A 88 -5.63 -23.47 36.46
N LEU A 89 -5.26 -24.01 35.30
CA LEU A 89 -4.29 -25.09 35.25
C LEU A 89 -2.96 -24.42 34.93
N THR A 90 -2.40 -23.77 35.94
CA THR A 90 -0.96 -23.69 36.04
C THR A 90 -0.46 -25.15 36.06
N PRO A 91 0.37 -25.62 35.11
CA PRO A 91 1.16 -26.80 35.39
C PRO A 91 2.09 -26.40 36.55
N SER A 92 1.77 -26.90 37.74
CA SER A 92 2.69 -26.87 38.87
C SER A 92 3.90 -27.72 38.46
N ARG A 93 4.92 -27.10 37.85
CA ARG A 93 6.24 -27.71 37.70
C ARG A 93 6.91 -27.70 39.08
N THR A 94 6.41 -28.57 39.95
CA THR A 94 7.19 -29.14 41.03
C THR A 94 7.55 -30.54 40.58
N GLY A 95 8.82 -30.76 40.23
CA GLY A 95 9.29 -32.10 39.95
C GLY A 95 10.58 -32.19 39.15
N HIS A 96 11.69 -32.15 39.90
CA HIS A 96 12.96 -32.85 39.65
C HIS A 96 13.77 -32.50 38.40
N ASP A 97 14.87 -31.79 38.70
CA ASP A 97 16.14 -31.84 37.99
C ASP A 97 16.61 -33.28 37.78
N LEU A 98 17.04 -33.60 36.56
CA LEU A 98 18.00 -34.65 36.22
C LEU A 98 18.57 -34.29 34.85
N GLU A 99 19.63 -33.49 34.89
CA GLU A 99 20.61 -33.34 33.83
C GLU A 99 21.41 -34.65 33.70
N GLU A 100 21.38 -35.33 32.54
CA GLU A 100 22.53 -36.03 31.91
C GLU A 100 22.11 -36.88 30.69
N GLY A 101 22.99 -36.94 29.68
CA GLY A 101 22.98 -37.91 28.57
C GLY A 101 22.46 -37.36 27.24
N GLN A 102 23.25 -36.63 26.43
CA GLN A 102 24.32 -37.12 25.54
C GLN A 102 23.82 -37.94 24.33
N GLU A 103 23.89 -37.30 23.17
CA GLU A 103 24.22 -37.83 21.82
C GLU A 103 23.52 -39.12 21.36
N GLY A 104 22.40 -38.96 20.66
CA GLY A 104 21.77 -40.01 19.86
C GLY A 104 21.60 -39.55 18.41
N GLU A 105 22.51 -39.99 17.54
CA GLU A 105 22.42 -39.88 16.09
C GLU A 105 21.19 -40.68 15.62
N GLY A 106 20.17 -40.00 15.10
CA GLY A 106 18.92 -40.59 14.64
C GLY A 106 18.55 -40.03 13.27
N THR A 107 18.83 -40.80 12.24
CA THR A 107 18.44 -40.57 10.84
C THR A 107 16.96 -40.21 10.71
N PRO A 108 16.56 -39.15 9.98
CA PRO A 108 15.17 -38.99 9.60
C PRO A 108 14.82 -40.01 8.50
N ASP A 109 13.99 -40.98 8.86
CA ASP A 109 13.36 -41.93 7.95
C ASP A 109 12.61 -41.20 6.82
N PHE A 110 12.94 -41.60 5.60
CA PHE A 110 12.35 -41.15 4.36
C PHE A 110 10.96 -41.78 4.24
N TYR A 111 9.88 -41.03 4.48
CA TYR A 111 8.52 -41.50 4.19
C TYR A 111 8.28 -41.52 2.67
N PRO A 112 7.95 -42.67 2.05
CA PRO A 112 7.66 -42.74 0.63
C PRO A 112 6.20 -42.38 0.33
N GLY A 113 6.03 -41.52 -0.67
CA GLY A 113 4.94 -41.49 -1.66
C GLY A 113 3.50 -41.71 -1.19
N SER A 114 2.73 -40.63 -1.10
CA SER A 114 1.28 -40.66 -1.27
C SER A 114 0.88 -39.91 -2.54
N ASP A 115 0.48 -40.71 -3.51
CA ASP A 115 0.02 -40.41 -4.87
C ASP A 115 -1.06 -39.31 -4.93
N LEU A 116 -0.83 -38.27 -5.75
CA LEU A 116 -1.66 -37.07 -5.90
C LEU A 116 -2.77 -37.21 -6.96
N SER A 117 -3.19 -38.44 -7.30
CA SER A 117 -4.03 -38.70 -8.48
C SER A 117 -5.53 -38.87 -8.23
N SER A 118 -6.07 -38.61 -7.03
CA SER A 118 -7.50 -38.87 -6.76
C SER A 118 -8.22 -37.87 -5.84
N LEU A 119 -7.75 -36.63 -5.75
CA LEU A 119 -8.56 -35.59 -5.10
C LEU A 119 -9.73 -35.17 -6.02
N PRO A 120 -10.99 -35.22 -5.55
CA PRO A 120 -12.12 -34.75 -6.35
C PRO A 120 -11.99 -33.25 -6.60
N LEU A 121 -12.21 -32.81 -7.85
CA LEU A 121 -12.35 -31.39 -8.18
C LEU A 121 -13.53 -30.81 -7.40
N VAL A 122 -13.25 -30.22 -6.25
CA VAL A 122 -14.19 -29.33 -5.57
C VAL A 122 -14.34 -28.13 -6.50
N HIS A 123 -15.46 -28.05 -7.20
CA HIS A 123 -15.92 -26.81 -7.81
C HIS A 123 -16.03 -25.78 -6.69
N GLN A 124 -15.01 -24.92 -6.58
CA GLN A 124 -15.13 -23.72 -5.77
C GLN A 124 -16.25 -22.89 -6.40
N PRO A 125 -17.36 -22.61 -5.69
CA PRO A 125 -18.31 -21.64 -6.19
C PRO A 125 -17.55 -20.33 -6.33
N TYR A 126 -17.62 -19.75 -7.54
CA TYR A 126 -17.16 -18.39 -7.81
C TYR A 126 -17.58 -17.49 -6.64
N PRO A 127 -16.67 -16.71 -6.05
CA PRO A 127 -17.08 -15.74 -5.06
C PRO A 127 -18.10 -14.83 -5.72
N HIS A 128 -19.30 -14.82 -5.16
CA HIS A 128 -20.40 -13.96 -5.58
C HIS A 128 -19.86 -12.55 -5.81
N SER A 129 -20.25 -11.99 -6.95
CA SER A 129 -20.04 -10.60 -7.34
C SER A 129 -20.53 -9.68 -6.22
N GLN A 130 -19.64 -9.34 -5.29
CA GLN A 130 -19.89 -8.30 -4.30
C GLN A 130 -19.65 -6.98 -5.01
N SER A 131 -20.73 -6.22 -5.19
CA SER A 131 -20.65 -4.84 -5.68
C SER A 131 -19.57 -4.08 -4.90
N PRO A 132 -18.80 -3.21 -5.58
CA PRO A 132 -17.81 -2.39 -4.92
C PRO A 132 -18.48 -1.52 -3.82
N PRO A 133 -17.78 -1.26 -2.69
CA PRO A 133 -18.30 -0.38 -1.65
C PRO A 133 -18.57 1.03 -2.22
N PRO A 134 -19.61 1.74 -1.72
CA PRO A 134 -19.89 3.10 -2.18
C PRO A 134 -18.70 4.02 -1.90
N PRO A 135 -18.43 5.01 -2.77
CA PRO A 135 -17.37 5.99 -2.51
C PRO A 135 -17.68 6.78 -1.22
N PRO A 136 -16.66 7.18 -0.45
CA PRO A 136 -16.87 8.04 0.72
C PRO A 136 -17.51 9.36 0.27
N ALA A 137 -18.52 9.81 1.01
CA ALA A 137 -19.18 11.09 0.78
C ALA A 137 -18.13 12.20 0.81
N VAL A 138 -17.97 12.90 -0.30
CA VAL A 138 -17.12 14.07 -0.40
C VAL A 138 -17.76 15.14 0.48
N ALA A 139 -17.10 15.52 1.58
CA ALA A 139 -17.53 16.67 2.36
C ALA A 139 -17.32 17.92 1.50
N GLU A 140 -18.41 18.59 1.11
CA GLU A 140 -18.33 19.86 0.40
C GLU A 140 -17.56 20.89 1.27
N PRO A 141 -16.65 21.67 0.67
CA PRO A 141 -15.98 22.72 1.40
C PRO A 141 -17.00 23.81 1.75
N LEU A 142 -17.20 24.03 3.04
CA LEU A 142 -17.90 25.21 3.54
C LEU A 142 -17.11 26.43 3.07
N VAL A 143 -17.68 27.18 2.13
CA VAL A 143 -17.16 28.46 1.65
C VAL A 143 -17.05 29.40 2.85
N ALA A 144 -15.82 29.71 3.26
CA ALA A 144 -15.57 30.78 4.21
C ALA A 144 -15.93 32.11 3.53
N GLU A 145 -16.94 32.79 4.06
CA GLU A 145 -17.26 34.16 3.66
C GLU A 145 -16.03 35.05 3.89
N GLN A 146 -15.49 35.61 2.82
CA GLN A 146 -14.39 36.58 2.91
C GLN A 146 -14.96 37.89 3.44
N VAL A 147 -14.74 38.17 4.72
CA VAL A 147 -14.94 39.51 5.28
C VAL A 147 -13.92 40.45 4.63
N VAL A 148 -14.39 41.26 3.69
CA VAL A 148 -13.64 42.35 3.07
C VAL A 148 -13.30 43.39 4.15
N PRO A 149 -12.01 43.70 4.41
CA PRO A 149 -11.66 44.84 5.24
C PRO A 149 -11.92 46.12 4.46
N SER A 150 -12.64 47.06 5.07
CA SER A 150 -12.86 48.41 4.55
C SER A 150 -11.54 49.18 4.62
N GLU A 151 -11.02 49.64 3.49
CA GLU A 151 -9.87 50.57 3.44
C GLU A 151 -10.23 51.93 4.08
N PRO A 152 -9.29 52.60 4.79
CA PRO A 152 -9.49 53.96 5.25
C PRO A 152 -9.23 54.96 4.12
N THR A 153 -10.13 55.94 3.99
CA THR A 153 -10.00 57.08 3.08
C THR A 153 -8.82 57.97 3.49
N GLN A 154 -7.83 58.09 2.60
CA GLN A 154 -6.77 59.10 2.73
C GLN A 154 -7.26 60.42 2.12
N ASN A 155 -7.58 61.38 2.98
CA ASN A 155 -7.79 62.78 2.63
C ASN A 155 -6.45 63.37 2.15
N ASP A 156 -6.44 63.92 0.94
CA ASP A 156 -5.39 64.83 0.47
C ASP A 156 -6.00 66.23 0.34
N SER A 157 -5.33 67.21 0.95
CA SER A 157 -5.75 68.62 1.10
C SER A 157 -5.25 69.51 -0.04
#